data_AF-A0A1H3B575-F1
#
_entry.id   AF-A0A1H3B575-F1
#
_cell.length_a   1.000
_cell.length_b   1.000
_cell.length_c   1.000
_cell.angle_alpha   90.00
_cell.angle_beta   90.00
_cell.angle_gamma   90.00
#
_symmetry.space_group_name_H-M   'P 1'
#
loop_
_entity.id
_entity.type
_entity.pdbx_description
1 polymer ?
#
loop_
_entity_poly.entity_id
_entity_poly.type
_entity_poly.pdbx_seq_one_letter_code
_entity_poly.pdbx_strand_id
1 'polypeptide(L)' 'MTLQNPINMGNINQLELQNLREIIGVHQNMVSKYDFYSNQCHDPQLKQLFKKSSQDAQTTVTNFINSLK' A
#
# COMPACT_ATOMS: atom_id res chain seq x y z
N MET A 1 7.11 2.63 4.49
CA MET A 1 7.57 2.31 5.86
C MET A 1 7.13 0.89 6.17
N THR A 2 8.05 0.01 6.53
CA THR A 2 7.71 -1.35 7.01
C THR A 2 6.98 -1.24 8.34
N LEU A 3 5.89 -2.01 8.52
CA LEU A 3 5.21 -2.07 9.81
C LEU A 3 6.20 -2.61 10.84
N GLN A 4 6.45 -1.84 11.90
CA GLN A 4 7.40 -2.20 12.96
C GLN A 4 6.95 -3.45 13.76
N ASN A 5 5.67 -3.83 13.65
CA ASN A 5 5.12 -5.04 14.24
C ASN A 5 4.26 -5.76 13.19
N PRO A 6 4.55 -7.03 12.85
CA PRO A 6 3.64 -7.83 12.02
C PRO A 6 2.33 -8.02 12.81
N ILE A 7 1.26 -7.39 12.34
CA ILE A 7 -0.06 -7.53 12.93
C ILE A 7 -0.56 -8.94 12.58
N ASN A 8 -0.85 -9.80 13.55
CA ASN A 8 -1.57 -11.04 13.29
C ASN A 8 -3.07 -10.73 13.27
N MET A 9 -3.72 -10.84 12.11
CA MET A 9 -5.14 -10.54 11.92
C MET A 9 -6.00 -11.81 11.77
N GLY A 10 -5.56 -12.94 12.33
CA GLY A 10 -6.23 -14.23 12.17
C GLY A 10 -7.66 -14.31 12.75
N ASN A 11 -8.04 -13.40 13.65
CA ASN A 11 -9.33 -13.39 14.35
C ASN A 11 -10.12 -12.09 14.13
N ILE A 12 -10.29 -11.67 12.86
CA ILE A 12 -11.14 -10.52 12.51
C ILE A 12 -12.54 -10.97 12.07
N ASN A 13 -13.55 -10.15 12.35
CA ASN A 13 -14.92 -10.39 11.89
C ASN A 13 -15.11 -10.02 10.41
N GLN A 14 -16.29 -10.31 9.85
CA GLN A 14 -16.55 -10.08 8.43
C GLN A 14 -16.51 -8.60 8.02
N LEU A 15 -16.94 -7.68 8.89
CA LEU A 15 -16.90 -6.24 8.62
C LEU A 15 -15.45 -5.73 8.62
N GLU A 16 -14.64 -6.17 9.59
CA GLU A 16 -13.21 -5.84 9.67
C GLU A 16 -12.44 -6.38 8.45
N LEU A 17 -12.75 -7.60 8.01
CA LEU A 17 -12.20 -8.18 6.79
C LEU A 17 -12.57 -7.36 5.56
N GLN A 18 -13.82 -6.88 5.47
CA GLN A 18 -14.27 -6.05 4.36
C GLN A 18 -13.55 -4.70 4.35
N ASN A 19 -13.41 -4.05 5.51
CA ASN A 19 -12.66 -2.80 5.63
C ASN A 19 -11.19 -2.99 5.24
N LEU A 20 -10.57 -4.09 5.65
CA LEU A 20 -9.18 -4.40 5.29
C LEU A 20 -9.03 -4.62 3.77
N ARG A 21 -9.98 -5.31 3.13
CA ARG A 21 -9.99 -5.47 1.66
C ARG A 21 -10.11 -4.14 0.94
N GLU A 22 -10.96 -3.24 1.44
CA GLU A 22 -11.08 -1.89 0.88
C GLU A 22 -9.77 -1.12 1.02
N ILE A 23 -9.15 -1.13 2.20
CA ILE A 23 -7.85 -0.49 2.44
C ILE A 23 -6.78 -1.03 1.49
N ILE A 24 -6.70 -2.35 1.31
CA ILE A 24 -5.79 -3.00 0.36
C ILE A 24 -6.06 -2.50 -1.06
N GLY A 25 -7.33 -2.50 -1.49
CA GLY A 25 -7.72 -2.06 -2.84
C GLY A 25 -7.38 -0.58 -3.11
N VAL A 26 -7.61 0.29 -2.13
CA VAL A 26 -7.22 1.72 -2.23
C VAL A 26 -5.70 1.85 -2.39
N HIS A 27 -4.91 1.13 -1.60
CA HIS A 27 -3.44 1.20 -1.71
C HIS A 27 -2.91 0.61 -3.02
N GLN A 28 -3.54 -0.44 -3.57
CA GLN A 28 -3.22 -0.94 -4.91
C GLN A 28 -3.49 0.13 -5.98
N ASN A 29 -4.60 0.86 -5.89
CA ASN A 29 -4.89 1.97 -6.79
C ASN A 29 -3.84 3.09 -6.65
N MET A 30 -3.40 3.38 -5.42
CA MET A 30 -2.34 4.36 -5.16
C MET A 30 -1.01 3.96 -5.79
N VAL A 31 -0.60 2.69 -5.70
CA VAL A 31 0.61 2.16 -6.38
C VAL A 31 0.54 2.48 -7.88
N SER A 32 -0.54 2.09 -8.55
CA SER A 32 -0.68 2.33 -9.99
C SER A 32 -0.63 3.82 -10.36
N LYS A 33 -1.29 4.68 -9.57
CA LYS A 33 -1.28 6.13 -9.79
C LYS A 33 0.09 6.74 -9.57
N TYR A 34 0.77 6.40 -8.48
CA TYR A 34 2.10 6.93 -8.18
C TYR A 34 3.15 6.46 -9.19
N ASP A 35 3.08 5.21 -9.64
CA ASP A 35 3.94 4.73 -10.72
C ASP A 35 3.67 5.50 -12.02
N PHE A 36 2.41 5.69 -12.37
CA PHE A 36 2.03 6.50 -13.53
C PHE A 36 2.58 7.93 -13.42
N TYR A 37 2.34 8.62 -12.30
CA TYR A 37 2.84 9.99 -12.09
C TYR A 37 4.36 10.07 -12.09
N SER A 38 5.05 9.10 -11.50
CA SER A 38 6.52 9.03 -11.54
C SER A 38 7.06 8.92 -12.97
N ASN A 39 6.37 8.15 -13.81
CA ASN A 39 6.76 7.98 -15.21
C ASN A 39 6.49 9.22 -16.06
N GLN A 40 5.44 9.99 -15.75
CA GLN A 40 5.10 11.22 -16.47
C GLN A 40 5.84 12.47 -15.94
N CYS A 41 6.41 12.41 -14.74
CA CYS A 41 7.05 13.57 -14.13
C CYS A 41 8.50 13.77 -14.61
N HIS A 42 8.82 15.01 -14.99
CA HIS A 42 10.17 15.42 -15.39
C HIS A 42 10.98 16.03 -14.25
N ASP A 43 10.32 16.56 -13.21
CA ASP A 43 11.02 17.08 -12.03
C ASP A 43 11.64 15.92 -11.23
N PRO A 44 12.96 15.91 -10.99
CA PRO A 44 13.62 14.79 -10.32
C PRO A 44 13.16 14.56 -8.88
N GLN A 45 12.83 15.62 -8.13
CA GLN A 45 12.43 15.51 -6.74
C GLN A 45 11.01 14.94 -6.62
N LEU A 46 10.08 15.44 -7.43
CA LEU A 46 8.71 14.93 -7.48
C LEU A 46 8.67 13.50 -8.03
N LYS A 47 9.50 13.18 -9.03
CA LYS A 47 9.63 11.81 -9.53
C LYS A 47 10.07 10.86 -8.42
N GLN A 48 11.07 11.23 -7.64
CA GLN A 48 11.55 10.42 -6.52
C GLN A 48 10.50 10.30 -5.40
N LEU A 49 9.75 11.38 -5.12
CA LEU A 49 8.64 11.36 -4.19
C LEU A 49 7.59 10.32 -4.61
N PHE A 50 7.13 10.36 -5.88
CA PHE A 50 6.15 9.39 -6.37
C PHE A 50 6.66 7.95 -6.33
N LYS A 51 7.92 7.69 -6.69
CA LYS A 51 8.52 6.35 -6.56
C LYS A 51 8.47 5.85 -5.13
N LYS A 52 8.86 6.70 -4.17
CA LYS A 52 8.84 6.36 -2.76
C LYS A 52 7.41 6.11 -2.27
N SER A 53 6.45 6.96 -2.66
CA SER A 53 5.04 6.78 -2.31
C SER A 53 4.45 5.48 -2.87
N SER A 54 4.82 5.09 -4.09
CA SER A 54 4.45 3.80 -4.68
C SER A 54 4.99 2.62 -3.86
N GLN A 55 6.29 2.65 -3.52
CA GLN A 55 6.93 1.62 -2.70
C GLN A 55 6.33 1.51 -1.30
N ASP A 56 6.00 2.65 -0.68
CA ASP A 56 5.36 2.70 0.64
C ASP A 56 3.95 2.09 0.57
N ALA A 57 3.15 2.44 -0.43
CA ALA A 57 1.81 1.85 -0.63
C ALA A 57 1.88 0.34 -0.90
N GLN A 58 2.82 -0.11 -1.73
CA GLN A 58 3.04 -1.53 -2.01
C GLN A 58 3.46 -2.29 -0.75
N THR A 59 4.29 -1.67 0.09
CA THR A 59 4.69 -2.25 1.39
C THR A 59 3.47 -2.47 2.28
N THR A 60 2.55 -1.49 2.37
CA THR A 60 1.30 -1.63 3.12
C THR A 60 0.44 -2.78 2.61
N VAL A 61 0.25 -2.90 1.29
CA VAL A 61 -0.50 -4.00 0.66
C VAL A 61 0.10 -5.36 1.05
N THR A 62 1.41 -5.52 0.86
CA THR A 62 2.10 -6.78 1.16
C THR A 62 2.00 -7.14 2.64
N ASN A 63 2.14 -6.16 3.53
CA ASN A 63 2.03 -6.40 4.98
C ASN A 63 0.63 -6.86 5.36
N PHE A 64 -0.44 -6.20 4.89
CA PHE A 64 -1.80 -6.62 5.21
C PHE A 64 -2.17 -7.98 4.63
N ILE A 65 -1.71 -8.30 3.42
CA ILE A 65 -1.91 -9.64 2.84
C ILE A 65 -1.20 -10.70 3.68
N ASN A 66 0.02 -10.43 4.16
CA ASN A 66 0.75 -11.38 4.99
C ASN A 66 0.18 -11.49 6.40
N SER A 67 -0.40 -10.42 6.94
CA SER A 67 -1.10 -10.39 8.23
C SER A 67 -2.37 -11.23 8.28
N LEU A 68 -2.94 -11.57 7.11
CA LEU A 68 -4.12 -12.42 6.96
C LEU A 68 -3.80 -13.92 6.81
N LYS A 69 -2.52 -14.29 6.68
CA LYS A 69 -2.07 -15.68 6.60
C LYS A 69 -1.83 -16.25 7.99
#